data_AF-A0A1C5X2K8-F1
#
_entry.id   AF-A0A1C5X2K8-F1
#
_cell.length_a   1.000
_cell.length_b   1.000
_cell.length_c   1.000
_cell.angle_alpha   90.00
_cell.angle_beta   90.00
_cell.angle_gamma   90.00
#
_symmetry.space_group_name_H-M   'P 1'
#
loop_
_entity.id
_entity.type
_entity.pdbx_description
1 polymer ?
#
loop_
_entity_poly.entity_id
_entity_poly.type
_entity_poly.pdbx_seq_one_letter_code
_entity_poly.pdbx_strand_id
1 'polypeptide(L)' 'MSPKMGQKLTDNPKDKRIQIRMDSETLDKLDCLVAEQNSDRSKIIRQGIEIQYEKREKE' A
#
# COMPACT_ATOMS: atom_id res chain seq x y z
N MET A 1 -5.42 19.94 13.41
CA MET A 1 -4.16 20.67 13.24
C MET A 1 -3.93 20.89 11.75
N SER A 2 -4.17 22.10 11.26
CA SER A 2 -3.93 22.44 9.85
C SER A 2 -2.41 22.54 9.62
N PRO A 3 -1.86 21.99 8.53
CA PRO A 3 -0.44 22.15 8.22
C PRO A 3 -0.13 23.64 8.05
N LYS A 4 0.92 24.12 8.72
CA LYS A 4 1.36 25.52 8.60
C LYS A 4 1.88 25.72 7.17
N MET A 5 1.51 26.85 6.55
CA MET A 5 2.09 27.28 5.27
C MET A 5 3.62 27.24 5.35
N GLY A 6 4.26 26.48 4.46
CA GLY A 6 5.71 26.26 4.46
C GLY A 6 6.19 24.93 5.09
N GLN A 7 5.29 24.12 5.67
CA GLN A 7 5.65 22.76 6.07
C GLN A 7 5.92 21.94 4.80
N LYS A 8 7.18 21.51 4.59
CA LYS A 8 7.53 20.58 3.50
C LYS A 8 6.59 19.38 3.59
N LEU A 9 5.69 19.25 2.59
CA LEU A 9 5.11 17.96 2.27
C LEU A 9 6.32 17.04 2.08
N THR A 10 6.38 15.97 2.86
CA THR A 10 7.51 15.02 2.91
C THR A 10 8.09 14.80 1.51
N ASP A 11 9.42 14.77 1.35
CA ASP A 11 10.07 14.72 0.02
C ASP A 11 9.59 13.57 -0.89
N ASN A 12 8.96 12.54 -0.30
CA ASN A 12 8.26 11.48 -1.02
C ASN A 12 6.81 11.32 -0.51
N PRO A 13 5.87 12.15 -0.97
CA PRO A 13 4.47 12.03 -0.60
C PRO A 13 3.84 10.79 -1.28
N LYS A 14 2.90 10.14 -0.59
CA LYS A 14 2.10 9.04 -1.16
C LYS A 14 0.93 9.61 -1.97
N ASP A 15 1.24 10.40 -2.99
CA ASP A 15 0.27 11.16 -3.80
C ASP A 15 -0.24 10.40 -5.04
N LYS A 16 0.50 9.37 -5.48
CA LYS A 16 0.13 8.54 -6.63
C LYS A 16 -1.01 7.58 -6.30
N ARG A 17 -2.02 7.55 -7.18
CA ARG A 17 -3.13 6.58 -7.14
C ARG A 17 -2.97 5.57 -8.28
N ILE A 18 -3.23 4.30 -7.99
CA ILE A 18 -3.22 3.22 -8.98
C ILE A 18 -4.62 2.61 -9.00
N GLN A 19 -5.20 2.47 -10.20
CA GLN A 19 -6.44 1.73 -10.40
C GLN A 19 -6.12 0.41 -11.08
N ILE A 20 -6.56 -0.70 -10.48
CA ILE A 20 -6.23 -2.06 -10.94
C ILE A 20 -7.54 -2.86 -11.01
N ARG A 21 -7.67 -3.70 -12.03
CA ARG A 21 -8.75 -4.68 -12.10
C ARG A 21 -8.34 -5.93 -11.33
N MET A 22 -9.20 -6.38 -10.43
CA MET A 22 -9.01 -7.58 -9.63
C MET A 22 -10.29 -8.40 -9.73
N ASP A 23 -10.16 -9.72 -9.70
CA ASP A 23 -11.31 -10.60 -9.54
C ASP A 23 -11.81 -10.59 -8.08
N SER A 24 -12.98 -11.20 -7.85
CA SER A 24 -13.56 -11.29 -6.52
C SER A 24 -12.66 -12.07 -5.56
N GLU A 25 -12.09 -13.18 -6.01
CA GLU A 25 -11.24 -14.03 -5.16
C GLU A 25 -10.00 -13.30 -4.64
N THR A 26 -9.36 -12.47 -5.46
CA THR A 26 -8.18 -11.70 -5.02
C THR A 26 -8.58 -10.55 -4.09
N LEU A 27 -9.76 -9.95 -4.29
CA LEU A 27 -10.30 -8.96 -3.35
C LEU A 27 -10.63 -9.59 -1.99
N ASP A 28 -11.21 -10.78 -1.98
CA ASP A 28 -11.53 -11.50 -0.75
C ASP A 28 -10.25 -11.83 0.05
N LYS A 29 -9.21 -12.34 -0.63
CA LYS A 29 -7.89 -12.57 -0.01
C LYS A 29 -7.30 -11.29 0.57
N LEU A 30 -7.42 -10.17 -0.15
CA LEU A 30 -6.96 -8.88 0.34
C LEU A 30 -7.71 -8.46 1.61
N ASP A 31 -9.03 -8.62 1.65
CA ASP A 31 -9.84 -8.29 2.82
C ASP A 31 -9.56 -9.18 4.04
N CYS A 32 -9.33 -10.47 3.82
CA CYS A 32 -8.86 -11.37 4.89
C CYS A 32 -7.56 -10.85 5.52
N LEU A 33 -6.56 -10.51 4.71
CA LEU A 33 -5.27 -10.00 5.19
C LEU A 33 -5.41 -8.66 5.94
N VAL A 34 -6.31 -7.80 5.48
CA VAL A 34 -6.61 -6.53 6.14
C VAL A 34 -7.19 -6.76 7.54
N ALA A 35 -8.13 -7.70 7.67
CA ALA A 35 -8.76 -8.07 8.93
C ALA A 35 -7.76 -8.71 9.91
N GLU A 36 -6.94 -9.64 9.43
CA GLU A 36 -5.93 -10.33 10.26
C GLU A 36 -4.87 -9.37 10.81
N GLN A 37 -4.44 -8.40 10.01
CA GLN A 37 -3.35 -7.49 10.38
C GLN A 37 -3.83 -6.17 11.00
N ASN A 38 -5.14 -5.99 11.20
CA ASN A 38 -5.75 -4.72 11.62
C ASN A 38 -5.18 -3.51 10.87
N SER A 39 -5.11 -3.64 9.55
CA SER A 39 -4.38 -2.72 8.67
C SER A 39 -5.34 -2.09 7.63
N ASP A 40 -4.79 -1.41 6.62
CA ASP A 40 -5.55 -0.91 5.48
C ASP A 40 -5.12 -1.59 4.18
N ARG A 41 -6.05 -1.73 3.21
CA ARG A 41 -5.79 -2.35 1.90
C ARG A 41 -4.54 -1.76 1.22
N SER A 42 -4.33 -0.45 1.32
CA SER A 42 -3.18 0.20 0.68
C SER A 42 -1.86 -0.18 1.34
N LYS A 43 -1.84 -0.39 2.66
CA LYS A 43 -0.66 -0.86 3.39
C LYS A 43 -0.32 -2.31 3.05
N ILE A 44 -1.31 -3.19 3.00
CA ILE A 44 -1.13 -4.59 2.57
C ILE A 44 -0.57 -4.65 1.14
N ILE A 45 -1.14 -3.89 0.20
CA ILE A 45 -0.65 -3.84 -1.19
C ILE A 45 0.81 -3.36 -1.25
N ARG A 46 1.15 -2.29 -0.52
CA ARG A 46 2.54 -1.80 -0.48
C ARG A 46 3.51 -2.83 0.09
N GLN A 47 3.13 -3.54 1.15
CA GLN A 47 3.94 -4.60 1.73
C GLN A 47 4.11 -5.77 0.74
N GLY A 48 3.06 -6.14 0.02
CA GLY A 48 3.13 -7.16 -1.03
C GLY A 48 4.12 -6.80 -2.14
N ILE A 49 4.15 -5.53 -2.57
CA ILE A 49 5.13 -5.03 -3.54
C ILE A 49 6.56 -5.15 -3.00
N GLU A 50 6.80 -4.74 -1.75
CA GLU A 50 8.12 -4.80 -1.13
C GLU A 50 8.64 -6.25 -1.06
N ILE A 51 7.80 -7.18 -0.60
CA ILE A 51 8.13 -8.60 -0.52
C ILE A 51 8.48 -9.15 -1.91
N GLN A 52 7.71 -8.80 -2.94
CA GLN A 52 7.97 -9.24 -4.31
C GLN A 52 9.27 -8.64 -4.87
N TYR A 53 9.56 -7.38 -4.53
CA TYR A 53 10.79 -6.69 -4.92
C TYR A 53 12.03 -7.31 -4.25
N GLU A 54 11.99 -7.50 -2.93
CA GLU A 54 13.08 -8.14 -2.19
C GLU A 54 13.35 -9.57 -2.65
N LYS A 55 12.32 -10.32 -3.02
CA LYS A 55 12.47 -11.67 -3.57
C LYS A 55 13.25 -11.65 -4.88
N ARG A 56 13.01 -10.65 -5.74
CA ARG A 56 13.72 -10.48 -7.02
C ARG A 56 15.19 -10.14 -6.82
N GLU A 57 15.53 -9.30 -5.85
CA GLU A 57 16.93 -8.88 -5.60
C GLU A 57 17.78 -9.99 -4.94
N LYS A 58 17.15 -11.07 -4.47
CA LYS A 58 17.81 -12.23 -3.86
C LYS A 58 18.10 -13.36 -4.86
N GLU A 59 17.64 -13.25 -6.11
CA GLU A 59 17.98 -14.12 -7.24
C GLU A 59 19.07 -13.49 -8.12
#